data_AF-A0A958W9T7-F1
#
_entry.id   AF-A0A958W9T7-F1
#
_cell.length_a   1.000
_cell.length_b   1.000
_cell.length_c   1.000
_cell.angle_alpha   90.00
_cell.angle_beta   90.00
_cell.angle_gamma   90.00
#
_symmetry.space_group_name_H-M   'P 1'
#
loop_
_entity.id
_entity.type
_entity.pdbx_description
1 polymer ?
#
loop_
_entity_poly.entity_id
_entity_poly.type
_entity_poly.pdbx_seq_one_letter_code
_entity_poly.pdbx_strand_id
1 'polypeptide(L)'
;MSEIAKELLLGRIQYLEEMYLRPGSKELDERIVAKVKKLVLDGELTSIMQVESVFNFLVEKQAESDAEIDIYANEIIDFIN
;
A
#
# COMPACT_ATOMS: atom_id res chain seq x y z
N MET A 1 -13.90 11.18 0.20
CA MET A 1 -14.25 9.88 0.83
C MET A 1 -14.76 10.15 2.24
N SER A 2 -15.69 9.34 2.78
CA SER A 2 -16.14 9.49 4.17
C SER A 2 -15.06 9.04 5.16
N GLU A 3 -15.11 9.53 6.40
CA GLU A 3 -14.15 9.16 7.44
C GLU A 3 -14.15 7.64 7.71
N ILE A 4 -15.34 7.03 7.80
CA ILE A 4 -15.50 5.58 8.00
C ILE A 4 -14.85 4.79 6.86
N ALA A 5 -15.00 5.23 5.62
CA ALA A 5 -14.38 4.55 4.49
C ALA A 5 -12.84 4.66 4.55
N LYS A 6 -12.32 5.82 4.95
CA LYS A 6 -10.88 6.03 5.15
C LYS A 6 -10.32 5.13 6.25
N GLU A 7 -10.98 5.05 7.41
CA GLU A 7 -10.61 4.15 8.50
C GLU A 7 -10.62 2.68 8.05
N LEU A 8 -11.59 2.27 7.24
CA LEU A 8 -11.65 0.92 6.69
C LEU A 8 -10.43 0.60 5.80
N LEU A 9 -10.00 1.55 4.95
CA LEU A 9 -8.81 1.39 4.11
C LEU A 9 -7.53 1.32 4.95
N LEU A 10 -7.41 2.16 5.98
CA LEU A 10 -6.28 2.11 6.91
C LEU A 10 -6.23 0.78 7.68
N GLY A 11 -7.38 0.29 8.13
CA GLY A 11 -7.51 -1.03 8.76
C GLY A 11 -7.13 -2.16 7.79
N ARG A 12 -7.44 -2.02 6.50
CA ARG A 12 -7.00 -2.98 5.48
C ARG A 12 -5.47 -3.02 5.35
N ILE A 13 -4.80 -1.86 5.37
CA ILE A 13 -3.33 -1.81 5.33
C ILE A 13 -2.73 -2.50 6.56
N GLN A 14 -3.28 -2.25 7.75
CA GLN A 14 -2.82 -2.90 8.98
C GLN A 14 -2.99 -4.42 8.91
N TYR A 15 -4.11 -4.91 8.37
CA TYR A 15 -4.30 -6.34 8.17
C TYR A 15 -3.24 -6.94 7.22
N LEU A 16 -2.91 -6.24 6.12
CA LEU A 16 -1.86 -6.69 5.19
C LEU A 16 -0.49 -6.71 5.88
N GLU A 17 -0.15 -5.68 6.65
CA GLU A 17 1.06 -5.61 7.46
C GLU A 17 1.19 -6.82 8.40
N GLU A 18 0.13 -7.16 9.14
CA GLU A 18 0.10 -8.32 10.03
C GLU A 18 0.24 -9.66 9.30
N MET A 19 -0.22 -9.77 8.04
CA MET A 19 -0.02 -10.99 7.26
C MET A 19 1.46 -11.26 6.98
N TYR A 20 2.25 -10.22 6.75
CA TYR A 20 3.69 -10.34 6.48
C TYR A 20 4.53 -10.60 7.74
N LEU A 21 3.97 -10.42 8.93
CA LEU A 21 4.60 -10.83 10.19
C LEU A 21 4.51 -12.34 10.45
N ARG A 22 3.76 -13.09 9.62
CA ARG A 22 3.58 -14.53 9.81
C ARG A 22 4.82 -15.32 9.35
N PRO A 23 5.16 -16.43 10.03
CA PRO A 23 6.27 -17.28 9.63
C PRO A 23 6.17 -17.74 8.17
N GLY A 24 7.26 -17.59 7.41
CA GLY A 24 7.34 -17.98 6.00
C GLY A 24 6.95 -16.87 5.00
N SER A 25 6.56 -15.69 5.48
CA SER A 25 6.35 -14.51 4.63
C SER A 25 7.68 -13.86 4.23
N LYS A 26 7.68 -13.10 3.13
CA LYS A 26 8.81 -12.24 2.76
C LYS A 26 8.96 -11.12 3.80
N GLU A 27 10.16 -10.57 3.93
CA GLU A 27 10.37 -9.35 4.71
C GLU A 27 9.59 -8.19 4.10
N LEU A 28 8.83 -7.48 4.94
CA LEU A 28 8.05 -6.31 4.52
C LEU A 28 8.82 -5.05 4.88
N ASP A 29 9.09 -4.23 3.86
CA ASP A 29 9.67 -2.91 4.04
C ASP A 29 8.63 -1.94 4.62
N GLU A 30 8.89 -1.38 5.80
CA GLU A 30 8.02 -0.42 6.49
C GLU A 30 7.73 0.84 5.65
N ARG A 31 8.64 1.21 4.74
CA ARG A 31 8.46 2.35 3.82
C ARG A 31 7.27 2.15 2.88
N ILE A 32 7.00 0.91 2.48
CA ILE A 32 5.84 0.55 1.66
C ILE A 32 4.54 0.83 2.43
N VAL A 33 4.48 0.40 3.69
CA VAL A 33 3.32 0.62 4.57
C VAL A 33 3.07 2.12 4.72
N ALA A 34 4.11 2.91 4.99
CA ALA A 34 4.01 4.36 5.11
C ALA A 34 3.50 5.02 3.83
N LYS A 35 4.00 4.60 2.65
CA LYS A 35 3.55 5.12 1.35
C LYS A 35 2.08 4.82 1.10
N VAL A 36 1.63 3.57 1.28
CA VAL A 36 0.24 3.19 1.02
C VAL A 36 -0.71 3.89 1.98
N LYS A 37 -0.33 4.06 3.26
CA LYS A 37 -1.09 4.86 4.24
C LYS A 37 -1.22 6.30 3.75
N LYS A 38 -0.11 6.94 3.33
CA LYS A 38 -0.13 8.30 2.80
C LYS A 38 -1.07 8.46 1.61
N LEU A 39 -1.03 7.54 0.64
CA LEU A 39 -1.91 7.59 -0.53
C LEU A 39 -3.40 7.50 -0.18
N VAL A 40 -3.77 6.73 0.84
CA VAL A 40 -5.15 6.73 1.40
C VAL A 40 -5.47 8.06 2.09
N LEU A 41 -4.54 8.61 2.86
CA LEU A 41 -4.72 9.89 3.56
C LEU A 41 -4.92 11.05 2.58
N ASP A 42 -4.17 11.05 1.48
CA ASP A 42 -4.18 12.04 0.40
C ASP A 42 -5.38 11.83 -0.55
N GLY A 43 -6.08 10.69 -0.44
CA GLY A 43 -7.29 10.39 -1.21
C GLY A 43 -7.04 9.82 -2.60
N GLU A 44 -5.81 9.42 -2.90
CA GLU A 44 -5.42 8.78 -4.17
C GLU A 44 -5.93 7.34 -4.27
N LEU A 45 -6.01 6.63 -3.13
CA LEU A 45 -6.62 5.30 -3.05
C LEU A 45 -7.97 5.39 -2.35
N THR A 46 -9.03 4.98 -3.04
CA THR A 46 -10.43 5.14 -2.58
C THR A 46 -11.17 3.82 -2.39
N SER A 47 -10.52 2.69 -2.67
CA SER A 47 -11.11 1.36 -2.54
C SER A 47 -10.12 0.33 -1.98
N ILE A 48 -10.67 -0.74 -1.38
CA ILE A 48 -9.89 -1.87 -0.87
C ILE A 48 -9.04 -2.51 -1.99
N MET A 49 -9.61 -2.63 -3.18
CA MET A 49 -8.92 -3.23 -4.33
C MET A 49 -7.70 -2.40 -4.74
N GLN A 50 -7.82 -1.08 -4.79
CA GLN A 50 -6.66 -0.20 -5.07
C GLN A 50 -5.58 -0.35 -3.99
N VAL A 51 -5.96 -0.35 -2.71
CA VAL A 51 -5.00 -0.56 -1.60
C VAL A 51 -4.25 -1.88 -1.75
N GLU A 52 -4.96 -2.97 -2.04
CA GLU A 52 -4.33 -4.28 -2.23
C GLU A 52 -3.43 -4.33 -3.45
N SER A 53 -3.87 -3.78 -4.58
CA SER A 53 -3.07 -3.73 -5.80
C SER A 53 -1.77 -2.97 -5.59
N VAL A 54 -1.83 -1.76 -5.01
CA VAL A 54 -0.63 -0.95 -4.76
C VAL A 54 0.29 -1.64 -3.75
N PHE A 55 -0.25 -2.10 -2.62
CA PHE A 55 0.54 -2.76 -1.59
C PHE A 55 1.28 -3.98 -2.13
N ASN A 56 0.57 -4.90 -2.78
CA ASN A 56 1.16 -6.15 -3.28
C ASN A 56 2.19 -5.89 -4.39
N PHE A 57 1.91 -4.94 -5.28
CA PHE A 57 2.85 -4.57 -6.34
C PHE A 57 4.15 -4.00 -5.77
N LEU A 58 4.06 -3.07 -4.81
CA LEU A 58 5.24 -2.49 -4.17
C LEU A 58 6.08 -3.54 -3.44
N VAL A 59 5.43 -4.48 -2.75
CA VAL A 59 6.13 -5.59 -2.08
C VAL A 59 6.83 -6.51 -3.08
N GLU A 60 6.22 -6.75 -4.25
CA GLU A 60 6.83 -7.58 -5.29
C GLU A 60 8.08 -6.94 -5.91
N LYS A 61 8.05 -5.62 -6.12
CA LYS A 61 9.14 -4.86 -6.76
C LYS A 61 10.42 -4.79 -5.94
N GLN A 62 10.34 -4.93 -4.61
CA GLN A 62 11.50 -4.87 -3.70
C GLN A 62 12.35 -3.61 -3.94
N ALA A 63 11.71 -2.45 -3.90
CA ALA A 63 12.36 -1.16 -4.13
C ALA A 63 13.54 -0.92 -3.17
N GLU A 64 14.63 -0.36 -3.68
CA GLU A 64 15.84 -0.12 -2.91
C GLU A 64 15.81 1.27 -2.23
N SER A 65 14.96 2.18 -2.69
CA SER A 65 14.87 3.56 -2.20
C SER A 65 13.44 4.11 -2.14
N ASP A 66 13.23 5.18 -1.37
CA ASP A 66 11.94 5.90 -1.33
C ASP A 66 11.53 6.43 -2.72
N ALA A 67 12.51 6.87 -3.52
CA ALA A 67 12.25 7.36 -4.87
C ALA A 67 11.71 6.25 -5.79
N GLU A 68 12.22 5.03 -5.68
CA GLU A 68 11.70 3.89 -6.43
C GLU A 68 10.30 3.49 -5.95
N ILE A 69 10.04 3.51 -4.64
CA ILE A 69 8.70 3.27 -4.09
C ILE A 69 7.70 4.27 -4.68
N ASP A 70 8.06 5.55 -4.75
CA ASP A 70 7.21 6.59 -5.35
C ASP A 70 6.97 6.34 -6.84
N ILE A 71 8.01 5.97 -7.60
CA ILE A 71 7.90 5.66 -9.03
C ILE A 71 6.93 4.48 -9.24
N TYR A 72 7.14 3.37 -8.54
CA TYR A 72 6.30 2.18 -8.68
C TYR A 72 4.88 2.41 -8.20
N ALA A 73 4.68 3.21 -7.15
CA ALA A 73 3.36 3.57 -6.66
C ALA A 73 2.58 4.35 -7.73
N ASN A 74 3.22 5.32 -8.38
CA ASN A 74 2.59 6.08 -9.46
C ASN A 74 2.30 5.19 -10.67
N GLU A 75 3.25 4.30 -11.06
CA GLU A 75 3.06 3.35 -12.16
C GLU A 75 1.80 2.49 -11.97
N ILE A 76 1.61 1.91 -10.78
CA ILE A 76 0.44 1.06 -10.52
C ILE A 76 -0.84 1.88 -10.37
N ILE A 77 -0.78 3.09 -9.80
CA ILE A 77 -1.93 3.99 -9.69
C ILE A 77 -2.43 4.41 -11.08
N ASP A 78 -1.52 4.78 -11.98
CA ASP A 78 -1.84 5.16 -13.36
C ASP A 78 -2.41 3.98 -14.16
N PHE A 79 -2.01 2.74 -13.82
CA PHE A 79 -2.54 1.54 -14.46
C PHE A 79 -3.97 1.18 -14.01
N ILE A 80 -4.31 1.40 -12.74
CA ILE A 80 -5.60 0.98 -12.15
C ILE A 80 -6.70 2.05 -12.19
N ASN A 81 -6.37 3.29 -12.57
CA ASN A 81 -7.30 4.41 -12.69
C ASN A 81 -7.67 4.67 -14.16
#